data_AF-A0A938M642-F1
#
_entry.id   AF-A0A938M642-F1
#
_cell.length_a   1.000
_cell.length_b   1.000
_cell.length_c   1.000
_cell.angle_alpha   90.00
_cell.angle_beta   90.00
_cell.angle_gamma   90.00
#
_symmetry.space_group_name_H-M   'P 1'
#
loop_
_entity.id
_entity.type
_entity.pdbx_description
1 polymer ?
#
loop_
_entity_poly.entity_id
_entity_poly.type
_entity_poly.pdbx_seq_one_letter_code
_entity_poly.pdbx_strand_id
1 'polypeptide(L)'
;MKNKEIAALFERIADVLEIKGENIFRVNSYRKVARVLDEMTEDVAEVAKAGRLESIAGVGKGTAEKIVEYLDTGRMSKYEEVMKGFPPGLADMLDIPGMGPKTVALVWQKLGVVDLAGLEKAIADGKALGLPGMGEKKVANIQKGIALLRSRAGRLLLGVAFPLVQEILGRMRQAPGVRQIEAAGSLRRMKETIGDIDILVAAAEGKKIIEAFTKLPNVVEVLAAGDTKGSVRV
;
A
#
# COMPACT_ATOMS: atom_id res chain seq x y z
N MET A 1 9.74 -14.48 8.16
CA MET A 1 10.08 -15.57 7.20
C MET A 1 10.42 -14.92 5.88
N LYS A 2 11.50 -15.35 5.22
CA LYS A 2 11.96 -14.74 3.96
C LYS A 2 10.96 -14.94 2.80
N ASN A 3 10.00 -15.85 2.93
CA ASN A 3 8.93 -16.12 1.97
C ASN A 3 8.26 -14.84 1.45
N LYS A 4 7.76 -13.99 2.36
CA LYS A 4 7.04 -12.76 2.01
C LYS A 4 7.92 -11.73 1.34
N GLU A 5 9.18 -11.64 1.75
CA GLU A 5 10.16 -10.73 1.15
C GLU A 5 10.45 -11.14 -0.30
N ILE A 6 10.69 -12.43 -0.54
CA ILE A 6 10.94 -12.97 -1.87
C ILE A 6 9.69 -12.89 -2.75
N ALA A 7 8.50 -13.16 -2.18
CA ALA A 7 7.23 -13.00 -2.88
C ALA A 7 7.04 -11.56 -3.36
N ALA A 8 7.29 -10.57 -2.50
CA ALA A 8 7.19 -9.16 -2.86
C ALA A 8 8.16 -8.76 -3.98
N LEU A 9 9.38 -9.32 -3.99
CA LEU A 9 10.34 -9.09 -5.07
C LEU A 9 9.84 -9.64 -6.41
N PHE A 10 9.31 -10.87 -6.43
CA PHE A 10 8.75 -11.45 -7.65
C PHE A 10 7.50 -10.71 -8.14
N GLU A 11 6.65 -10.25 -7.22
CA GLU A 11 5.48 -9.44 -7.56
C GLU A 11 5.91 -8.12 -8.21
N ARG A 12 6.90 -7.44 -7.62
CA ARG A 12 7.45 -6.20 -8.17
C ARG A 12 8.11 -6.40 -9.53
N ILE A 13 8.83 -7.52 -9.74
CA ILE A 13 9.34 -7.89 -11.07
C ILE A 13 8.19 -8.02 -12.07
N ALA A 14 7.12 -8.73 -11.69
CA ALA A 14 5.98 -8.93 -12.57
C ALA A 14 5.30 -7.60 -12.94
N ASP A 15 5.09 -6.71 -11.97
CA ASP A 15 4.50 -5.39 -12.18
C ASP A 15 5.32 -4.55 -13.17
N VAL A 16 6.64 -4.49 -12.96
CA VAL A 16 7.52 -3.69 -13.83
C VAL A 16 7.59 -4.26 -15.24
N LEU A 17 7.67 -5.59 -15.38
CA LEU A 17 7.62 -6.26 -16.68
C LEU A 17 6.30 -5.97 -17.39
N GLU A 18 5.17 -6.04 -16.68
CA GLU A 18 3.86 -5.72 -17.25
C GLU A 18 3.77 -4.26 -17.69
N ILE A 19 4.33 -3.32 -16.91
CA ILE A 19 4.37 -1.90 -17.28
C ILE A 19 5.24 -1.66 -18.52
N LYS A 20 6.36 -2.38 -18.62
CA LYS A 20 7.25 -2.34 -19.80
C LYS A 20 6.65 -3.01 -21.04
N GLY A 21 5.49 -3.67 -20.92
CA GLY A 21 4.84 -4.36 -22.04
C GLY A 21 5.51 -5.67 -22.42
N GLU A 22 6.22 -6.30 -21.48
CA GLU A 22 6.91 -7.58 -21.69
C GLU A 22 5.92 -8.74 -21.86
N ASN A 23 6.46 -9.90 -22.26
CA ASN A 23 5.65 -11.08 -22.55
C ASN A 23 4.75 -11.52 -21.37
N ILE A 24 3.45 -11.65 -21.63
CA ILE A 24 2.41 -11.97 -20.64
C ILE A 24 2.68 -13.32 -19.94
N PHE A 25 3.20 -14.33 -20.64
CA PHE A 25 3.53 -15.61 -20.03
C PHE A 25 4.65 -15.47 -18.98
N ARG A 26 5.63 -14.59 -19.25
CA ARG A 26 6.72 -14.31 -18.31
C ARG A 26 6.21 -13.55 -17.09
N VAL A 27 5.36 -12.54 -17.28
CA VAL A 27 4.70 -11.80 -16.19
C VAL A 27 3.90 -12.76 -15.31
N ASN A 28 3.04 -13.59 -15.91
CA ASN A 28 2.20 -14.54 -15.18
C ASN A 28 3.02 -15.60 -14.44
N SER A 29 4.15 -16.02 -15.00
CA SER A 29 5.08 -16.95 -14.32
C SER A 29 5.61 -16.35 -13.01
N TYR A 30 6.07 -15.08 -13.03
CA TYR A 30 6.52 -14.40 -11.82
C TYR A 30 5.40 -14.16 -10.81
N ARG A 31 4.21 -13.74 -11.25
CA ARG A 31 3.04 -13.60 -10.35
C ARG A 31 2.66 -14.92 -9.70
N LYS A 32 2.72 -16.03 -10.44
CA LYS A 32 2.43 -17.36 -9.90
C LYS A 32 3.43 -17.72 -8.79
N VAL A 33 4.72 -17.50 -9.02
CA VAL A 33 5.76 -17.73 -8.01
C VAL A 33 5.55 -16.85 -6.78
N ALA A 34 5.29 -15.55 -6.96
CA ALA A 34 5.05 -14.63 -5.87
C ALA A 34 3.89 -15.10 -4.98
N ARG A 35 2.76 -15.45 -5.60
CA ARG A 35 1.58 -15.96 -4.88
C ARG A 35 1.88 -17.25 -4.12
N VAL A 36 2.53 -18.22 -4.76
CA VAL A 36 2.84 -19.51 -4.12
C VAL A 36 3.76 -19.30 -2.92
N LEU A 37 4.75 -18.41 -3.02
CA LEU A 37 5.65 -18.10 -1.90
C LEU A 37 4.94 -17.35 -0.76
N ASP A 38 4.03 -16.43 -1.06
CA ASP A 38 3.28 -15.69 -0.03
C ASP A 38 2.31 -16.58 0.76
N GLU A 39 1.69 -17.56 0.09
CA GLU A 39 0.79 -18.55 0.70
C GLU A 39 1.55 -19.70 1.40
N MET A 40 2.86 -19.84 1.19
CA MET A 40 3.66 -20.95 1.71
C MET A 40 3.91 -20.84 3.22
N THR A 41 3.56 -21.89 3.96
CA THR A 41 3.74 -22.00 5.42
C THR A 41 5.11 -22.52 5.83
N GLU A 42 5.76 -23.34 4.99
CA GLU A 42 7.13 -23.81 5.19
C GLU A 42 8.12 -22.68 4.87
N ASP A 43 9.24 -22.56 5.60
CA ASP A 43 10.25 -21.55 5.29
C ASP A 43 10.99 -21.89 4.00
N VAL A 44 10.97 -20.97 3.03
CA VAL A 44 11.65 -21.13 1.74
C VAL A 44 13.15 -21.34 1.90
N ALA A 45 13.78 -20.83 2.96
CA ALA A 45 15.19 -21.07 3.25
C ALA A 45 15.47 -22.54 3.60
N GLU A 46 14.56 -23.19 4.33
CA GLU A 46 14.70 -24.62 4.68
C GLU A 46 14.41 -25.51 3.45
N VAL A 47 13.43 -25.15 2.63
CA VAL A 47 13.17 -25.81 1.34
C VAL A 47 14.40 -25.71 0.42
N ALA A 48 15.07 -24.56 0.40
CA ALA A 48 16.30 -24.34 -0.36
C ALA A 48 17.46 -25.21 0.14
N LYS A 49 17.71 -25.24 1.44
CA LYS A 49 18.74 -26.12 2.04
C LYS A 49 18.51 -27.59 1.73
N ALA A 50 17.24 -28.02 1.69
CA ALA A 50 16.87 -29.38 1.34
C ALA A 50 16.95 -29.69 -0.16
N GLY A 51 17.31 -28.73 -1.02
CA GLY A 51 17.38 -28.91 -2.47
C GLY A 51 16.01 -29.11 -3.13
N ARG A 52 14.92 -28.68 -2.47
CA ARG A 52 13.53 -28.96 -2.88
C ARG A 52 12.83 -27.79 -3.56
N LEU A 53 13.52 -26.70 -3.90
CA LEU A 53 12.87 -25.51 -4.50
C LEU A 53 12.07 -25.82 -5.77
N GLU A 54 12.58 -26.71 -6.63
CA GLU A 54 11.90 -27.09 -7.87
C GLU A 54 10.65 -27.97 -7.65
N SER A 55 10.43 -28.46 -6.41
CA SER A 55 9.18 -29.12 -6.04
C SER A 55 8.05 -28.13 -5.78
N ILE A 56 8.36 -26.84 -5.60
CA ILE A 56 7.36 -25.78 -5.41
C ILE A 56 6.66 -25.52 -6.74
N ALA A 57 5.33 -25.57 -6.74
CA ALA A 57 4.52 -25.40 -7.95
C ALA A 57 4.81 -24.05 -8.64
N GLY A 58 5.29 -24.09 -9.88
CA GLY A 58 5.63 -22.89 -10.65
C GLY A 58 7.07 -22.39 -10.49
N VAL A 59 7.86 -22.98 -9.59
CA VAL A 59 9.29 -22.72 -9.46
C VAL A 59 10.06 -23.71 -10.34
N GLY A 60 10.56 -23.24 -11.48
CA GLY A 60 11.54 -23.99 -12.27
C GLY A 60 12.98 -23.60 -11.90
N LYS A 61 13.97 -24.30 -12.48
CA LYS A 61 15.41 -24.06 -12.28
C LYS A 61 15.81 -22.58 -12.22
N GLY A 62 15.44 -21.79 -13.23
CA GLY A 62 15.80 -20.38 -13.28
C GLY A 62 15.14 -19.51 -12.19
N THR A 63 14.01 -19.92 -11.64
CA THR A 63 13.38 -19.25 -10.48
C THR A 63 14.06 -19.69 -9.19
N ALA A 64 14.36 -20.98 -9.06
CA ALA A 64 15.09 -21.53 -7.92
C ALA A 64 16.46 -20.85 -7.75
N GLU A 65 17.21 -20.66 -8.84
CA GLU A 65 18.48 -19.93 -8.83
C GLU A 65 18.36 -18.51 -8.25
N LYS A 66 17.28 -17.78 -8.58
CA LYS A 66 17.03 -16.41 -8.06
C LYS A 66 16.67 -16.41 -6.59
N ILE A 67 15.95 -17.44 -6.14
CA ILE A 67 15.61 -17.61 -4.72
C ILE A 67 16.90 -17.87 -3.94
N VAL A 68 17.74 -18.80 -4.40
CA VAL A 68 19.03 -19.10 -3.77
C VAL A 68 19.94 -17.86 -3.73
N GLU A 69 20.06 -17.15 -4.85
CA GLU A 69 20.83 -15.90 -4.93
C GLU A 69 20.40 -14.90 -3.84
N TYR A 70 19.09 -14.69 -3.67
CA TYR A 70 18.56 -13.80 -2.65
C TYR A 70 18.79 -14.31 -1.23
N LEU A 71 18.66 -15.62 -1.01
CA LEU A 71 18.90 -16.22 0.30
C LEU A 71 20.36 -16.03 0.75
N ASP A 72 21.30 -16.17 -0.19
CA ASP A 72 22.75 -16.10 0.05
C ASP A 72 23.27 -14.66 0.13
N THR A 73 22.82 -13.78 -0.77
CA THR A 73 23.40 -12.45 -0.95
C THR A 73 22.51 -11.31 -0.43
N GLY A 74 21.22 -11.58 -0.20
CA GLY A 74 20.21 -10.55 0.06
C GLY A 74 19.84 -9.71 -1.17
N ARG A 75 20.31 -10.08 -2.36
CA ARG A 75 20.05 -9.39 -3.64
C ARG A 75 19.53 -10.36 -4.69
N MET A 76 18.84 -9.82 -5.69
CA MET A 76 18.33 -10.59 -6.82
C MET A 76 18.70 -9.85 -8.10
N SER A 77 19.68 -10.36 -8.86
CA SER A 77 20.17 -9.69 -10.08
C SER A 77 19.05 -9.39 -11.07
N LYS A 78 18.06 -10.29 -11.17
CA LYS A 78 16.90 -10.08 -12.06
C LYS A 78 16.04 -8.89 -11.65
N TYR A 79 15.88 -8.66 -10.35
CA TYR A 79 15.16 -7.49 -9.85
C TYR A 79 15.88 -6.20 -10.27
N GLU A 80 17.19 -6.14 -10.04
CA GLU A 80 18.01 -4.98 -10.41
C GLU A 80 18.00 -4.72 -11.92
N GLU A 81 18.11 -5.78 -12.74
CA GLU A 81 18.03 -5.71 -14.20
C GLU A 81 16.69 -5.11 -14.66
N VAL A 82 15.58 -5.57 -14.09
CA VAL A 82 14.23 -5.13 -14.47
C VAL A 82 13.96 -3.71 -13.99
N MET A 83 14.50 -3.32 -12.84
CA MET A 83 14.39 -1.94 -12.32
C MET A 83 15.26 -0.95 -13.10
N LYS A 84 16.29 -1.41 -13.82
CA LYS A 84 17.15 -0.53 -14.61
C LYS A 84 16.34 0.24 -15.66
N GLY A 85 16.50 1.56 -15.64
CA GLY A 85 15.79 2.49 -16.52
C GLY A 85 14.29 2.62 -16.24
N PHE A 86 13.77 2.02 -15.17
CA PHE A 86 12.38 2.21 -14.75
C PHE A 86 12.28 3.45 -13.86
N PRO A 87 11.51 4.50 -14.26
CA PRO A 87 11.36 5.69 -13.45
C PRO A 87 10.79 5.34 -12.06
N PRO A 88 11.46 5.74 -10.96
CA PRO A 88 10.99 5.44 -9.61
C PRO A 88 9.55 5.90 -9.35
N GLY A 89 9.15 7.04 -9.92
CA GLY A 89 7.80 7.59 -9.75
C GLY A 89 6.68 6.73 -10.35
N LEU A 90 6.97 5.85 -11.31
CA LEU A 90 5.98 4.86 -11.78
C LEU A 90 5.76 3.75 -10.76
N ALA A 91 6.79 3.44 -9.98
CA ALA A 91 6.73 2.45 -8.92
C ALA A 91 5.86 2.95 -7.75
N ASP A 92 5.88 4.26 -7.48
CA ASP A 92 5.04 4.93 -6.49
C ASP A 92 3.57 4.97 -6.91
N MET A 93 3.28 5.01 -8.22
CA MET A 93 1.90 4.96 -8.71
C MET A 93 1.21 3.63 -8.45
N LEU A 94 1.96 2.53 -8.38
CA LEU A 94 1.42 1.22 -8.05
C LEU A 94 0.88 1.15 -6.62
N ASP A 95 1.35 2.03 -5.74
CA ASP A 95 0.86 2.12 -4.37
C ASP A 95 -0.49 2.87 -4.29
N ILE A 96 -0.94 3.51 -5.39
CA ILE A 96 -2.23 4.20 -5.44
C ILE A 96 -3.34 3.15 -5.54
N PRO A 97 -4.29 3.12 -4.58
CA PRO A 97 -5.45 2.24 -4.68
C PRO A 97 -6.22 2.46 -6.00
N GLY A 98 -6.40 1.38 -6.76
CA GLY A 98 -7.07 1.43 -8.07
C GLY A 98 -6.14 1.67 -9.27
N MET A 99 -4.83 1.85 -9.04
CA MET A 99 -3.81 1.87 -10.10
C MET A 99 -3.04 0.55 -10.14
N GLY A 100 -3.51 -0.37 -10.99
CA GLY A 100 -2.74 -1.55 -11.34
C GLY A 100 -1.69 -1.29 -12.44
N PRO A 101 -0.74 -2.21 -12.67
CA PRO A 101 0.32 -2.12 -13.67
C PRO A 101 -0.16 -1.70 -15.06
N LYS A 102 -1.26 -2.25 -15.55
CA LYS A 102 -1.83 -1.86 -16.86
C LYS A 102 -2.25 -0.39 -16.93
N THR A 103 -2.76 0.16 -15.82
CA THR A 103 -3.18 1.56 -15.75
C THR A 103 -1.96 2.48 -15.69
N VAL A 104 -0.94 2.10 -14.91
CA VAL A 104 0.35 2.80 -14.87
C VAL A 104 1.01 2.81 -16.25
N ALA A 105 1.05 1.66 -16.93
CA ALA A 105 1.56 1.52 -18.29
C ALA A 105 0.83 2.45 -19.27
N LEU A 106 -0.51 2.48 -19.20
CA LEU A 106 -1.33 3.31 -20.08
C LEU A 106 -1.04 4.79 -19.90
N VAL A 107 -0.96 5.25 -18.64
CA VAL A 107 -0.67 6.65 -18.32
C VAL A 107 0.76 7.02 -18.74
N TRP A 108 1.73 6.14 -18.50
CA TRP A 108 3.11 6.36 -18.92
C TRP A 108 3.25 6.44 -20.45
N GLN A 109 2.71 5.44 -21.17
CA GLN A 109 2.88 5.34 -22.62
C GLN A 109 2.06 6.36 -23.41
N LYS A 110 0.84 6.71 -22.94
CA LYS A 110 -0.05 7.62 -23.68
C LYS A 110 0.10 9.08 -23.27
N LEU A 111 0.45 9.35 -22.01
CA LEU A 111 0.54 10.71 -21.49
C LEU A 111 1.97 11.13 -21.11
N GLY A 112 2.95 10.23 -21.20
CA GLY A 112 4.35 10.54 -20.85
C GLY A 112 4.58 10.80 -19.36
N VAL A 113 3.62 10.42 -18.51
CA VAL A 113 3.65 10.67 -17.08
C VAL A 113 4.59 9.66 -16.40
N VAL A 114 5.53 10.15 -15.60
CA VAL A 114 6.58 9.33 -14.96
C VAL A 114 6.60 9.42 -13.43
N ASP A 115 5.76 10.27 -12.85
CA ASP A 115 5.67 10.51 -11.41
C ASP A 115 4.26 10.96 -10.97
N LEU A 116 4.03 10.97 -9.65
CA LEU A 116 2.74 11.36 -9.07
C LEU A 116 2.31 12.78 -9.45
N ALA A 117 3.26 13.73 -9.54
CA ALA A 117 2.96 15.10 -9.90
C ALA A 117 2.45 15.23 -11.34
N GLY A 118 3.07 14.51 -12.28
CA GLY A 118 2.62 14.41 -13.66
C GLY A 118 1.24 13.75 -13.78
N LEU A 119 0.96 12.74 -12.95
CA LEU A 119 -0.36 12.10 -12.90
C LEU A 119 -1.45 13.06 -12.40
N GLU A 120 -1.18 13.80 -11.31
CA GLU A 120 -2.11 14.83 -10.80
C GLU A 120 -2.41 15.89 -11.86
N LYS A 121 -1.38 16.37 -12.55
CA LYS A 121 -1.54 17.34 -13.64
C LYS A 121 -2.36 16.76 -14.79
N ALA A 122 -2.11 15.52 -15.19
CA ALA A 122 -2.87 14.85 -16.25
C ALA A 122 -4.36 14.66 -15.87
N ILE A 123 -4.65 14.47 -14.58
CA ILE A 123 -6.02 14.41 -14.06
C ILE A 123 -6.66 15.81 -14.09
N ALA A 124 -5.96 16.83 -13.57
CA ALA A 124 -6.46 18.20 -13.52
C ALA A 124 -6.72 18.80 -14.93
N ASP A 125 -5.85 18.49 -15.89
CA ASP A 125 -6.00 18.89 -17.29
C ASP A 125 -7.11 18.08 -18.04
N GLY A 126 -7.77 17.13 -17.38
CA GLY A 126 -8.78 16.25 -17.99
C GLY A 126 -8.23 15.21 -18.97
N LYS A 127 -6.91 15.18 -19.22
CA LYS A 127 -6.26 14.26 -20.16
C LYS A 127 -6.43 12.79 -19.79
N ALA A 128 -6.46 12.50 -18.48
CA ALA A 128 -6.66 11.14 -17.98
C ALA A 128 -8.01 10.53 -18.42
N LEU A 129 -9.06 11.36 -18.59
CA LEU A 129 -10.40 10.91 -19.01
C LEU A 129 -10.44 10.40 -20.46
N GLY A 130 -9.52 10.88 -21.30
CA GLY A 130 -9.39 10.45 -22.69
C GLY A 130 -8.75 9.06 -22.85
N LEU A 131 -8.27 8.45 -21.76
CA LEU A 131 -7.61 7.15 -21.83
C LEU A 131 -8.63 5.99 -21.78
N PRO A 132 -8.41 4.91 -22.56
CA PRO A 132 -9.26 3.73 -22.52
C PRO A 132 -9.40 3.15 -21.10
N GLY A 133 -10.64 3.00 -20.63
CA GLY A 133 -10.93 2.45 -19.31
C GLY A 133 -10.64 3.40 -18.14
N MET A 134 -10.41 4.69 -18.39
CA MET A 134 -10.20 5.74 -17.38
C MET A 134 -11.40 6.71 -17.31
N GLY A 135 -12.61 6.17 -17.09
CA GLY A 135 -13.79 7.00 -16.89
C GLY A 135 -13.78 7.81 -15.59
N GLU A 136 -14.71 8.75 -15.46
CA GLU A 136 -14.82 9.71 -14.35
C GLU A 136 -14.70 9.06 -12.96
N LYS A 137 -15.44 7.97 -12.73
CA LYS A 137 -15.42 7.24 -11.45
C LYS A 137 -14.01 6.71 -11.12
N LYS A 138 -13.30 6.18 -12.13
CA LYS A 138 -11.95 5.64 -11.93
C LYS A 138 -10.94 6.75 -11.67
N VAL A 139 -11.02 7.84 -12.45
CA VAL A 139 -10.17 9.02 -12.24
C VAL A 139 -10.39 9.63 -10.85
N ALA A 140 -11.65 9.78 -10.41
CA ALA A 140 -11.97 10.26 -9.07
C ALA A 140 -11.43 9.33 -7.97
N ASN A 141 -11.50 8.01 -8.15
CA ASN A 141 -10.92 7.04 -7.21
C ASN A 141 -9.39 7.16 -7.15
N ILE A 142 -8.72 7.33 -8.29
CA ILE A 142 -7.27 7.52 -8.36
C ILE A 142 -6.89 8.84 -7.65
N GLN A 143 -7.62 9.93 -7.88
CA GLN A 143 -7.38 11.20 -7.21
C GLN A 143 -7.51 11.08 -5.68
N LYS A 144 -8.55 10.37 -5.19
CA LYS A 144 -8.69 10.03 -3.77
C LYS A 144 -7.52 9.18 -3.26
N GLY A 145 -7.08 8.21 -4.05
CA GLY A 145 -5.93 7.35 -3.74
C GLY A 145 -4.63 8.13 -3.62
N ILE A 146 -4.39 9.11 -4.49
CA ILE A 146 -3.22 10.01 -4.42
C ILE A 146 -3.26 10.83 -3.12
N ALA A 147 -4.42 11.40 -2.78
CA ALA A 147 -4.59 12.14 -1.53
C ALA A 147 -4.34 11.25 -0.30
N LEU A 148 -4.80 10.00 -0.34
CA LEU A 148 -4.55 9.01 0.72
C LEU A 148 -3.06 8.70 0.86
N LEU A 149 -2.36 8.44 -0.25
CA LEU A 149 -0.92 8.19 -0.27
C LEU A 149 -0.12 9.35 0.32
N ARG A 150 -0.45 10.59 -0.06
CA ARG A 150 0.19 11.78 0.54
C ARG A 150 -0.07 11.88 2.04
N SER A 151 -1.29 11.59 2.48
CA SER A 151 -1.60 11.58 3.91
C SER A 151 -0.88 10.44 4.67
N ARG A 152 -0.51 9.35 4.00
CA ARG A 152 0.32 8.27 4.59
C ARG A 152 1.82 8.62 4.60
N ALA A 153 2.29 9.36 3.60
CA ALA A 153 3.68 9.79 3.49
C ALA A 153 4.03 10.93 4.47
N GLY A 154 3.03 11.75 4.85
CA GLY A 154 3.20 12.81 5.84
C GLY A 154 3.30 12.24 7.25
N ARG A 155 4.52 12.04 7.75
CA ARG A 155 4.72 11.83 9.19
C ARG A 155 4.70 13.17 9.90
N LEU A 156 3.93 13.28 10.97
CA LEU A 156 3.92 14.46 11.84
C LEU A 156 4.93 14.29 12.97
N LEU A 157 5.57 15.36 13.40
CA LEU A 157 6.36 15.33 14.63
C LEU A 157 5.43 15.05 15.81
N LEU A 158 5.90 14.27 16.79
CA LEU A 158 5.15 13.98 18.01
C LEU A 158 4.60 15.25 18.67
N GLY A 159 5.40 16.33 18.71
CA GLY A 159 4.99 17.61 19.29
C GLY A 159 3.82 18.29 18.58
N VAL A 160 3.58 17.97 17.30
CA VAL A 160 2.42 18.46 16.53
C VAL A 160 1.22 17.53 16.72
N ALA A 161 1.43 16.22 16.63
CA ALA A 161 0.36 15.24 16.72
C ALA A 161 -0.22 15.12 18.14
N PHE A 162 0.61 15.15 19.17
CA PHE A 162 0.20 14.85 20.55
C PHE A 162 -0.88 15.80 21.09
N PRO A 163 -0.75 17.14 20.99
CA PRO A 163 -1.79 18.06 21.48
C PRO A 163 -3.14 17.87 20.79
N LEU A 164 -3.13 17.70 19.46
CA LEU A 164 -4.33 17.46 18.67
C LEU A 164 -5.04 16.17 19.11
N VAL A 165 -4.29 15.09 19.34
CA VAL A 165 -4.87 13.83 19.80
C VAL A 165 -5.41 13.95 21.21
N GLN A 166 -4.73 14.65 22.12
CA GLN A 166 -5.26 14.89 23.47
C GLN A 166 -6.58 15.67 23.44
N GLU A 167 -6.74 16.63 22.53
CA GLU A 167 -8.00 17.35 22.34
C GLU A 167 -9.12 16.40 21.87
N ILE A 168 -8.86 15.56 20.86
CA ILE A 168 -9.81 14.57 20.36
C ILE A 168 -10.21 13.59 21.46
N LEU A 169 -9.24 13.05 22.21
CA LEU A 169 -9.50 12.16 23.34
C LEU A 169 -10.34 12.87 24.41
N GLY A 170 -10.04 14.14 24.73
CA GLY A 170 -10.78 14.93 25.70
C GLY A 170 -12.25 15.10 25.33
N ARG A 171 -12.54 15.41 24.06
CA ARG A 171 -13.92 15.53 23.56
C ARG A 171 -14.64 14.18 23.57
N MET A 172 -14.00 13.13 23.08
CA MET A 172 -14.60 11.81 23.00
C MET A 172 -14.83 11.18 24.39
N ARG A 173 -14.03 11.51 25.41
CA ARG A 173 -14.29 11.11 26.81
C ARG A 173 -15.63 11.61 27.33
N GLN A 174 -16.15 12.72 26.79
CA GLN A 174 -17.43 13.30 27.19
C GLN A 174 -18.61 12.71 26.39
N ALA A 175 -18.35 11.91 25.35
CA ALA A 175 -19.39 11.31 24.54
C ALA A 175 -20.15 10.24 25.34
N PRO A 176 -21.51 10.23 25.31
CA PRO A 176 -22.30 9.22 26.00
C PRO A 176 -21.92 7.80 25.59
N GLY A 177 -21.69 6.92 26.58
CA GLY A 177 -21.40 5.50 26.37
C GLY A 177 -19.91 5.15 26.29
N VAL A 178 -19.00 6.12 26.29
CA VAL A 178 -17.56 5.87 26.40
C VAL A 178 -17.21 5.51 27.85
N ARG A 179 -16.64 4.32 28.06
CA ARG A 179 -16.10 3.89 29.37
C ARG A 179 -14.63 4.22 29.51
N GLN A 180 -13.86 3.98 28.44
CA GLN A 180 -12.43 4.26 28.38
C GLN A 180 -12.04 4.58 26.94
N ILE A 181 -11.06 5.46 26.78
CA ILE A 181 -10.52 5.81 25.47
C ILE A 181 -9.04 6.18 25.60
N GLU A 182 -8.22 5.61 24.74
CA GLU A 182 -6.77 5.81 24.73
C GLU A 182 -6.22 5.89 23.30
N ALA A 183 -5.16 6.67 23.13
CA ALA A 183 -4.35 6.58 21.92
C ALA A 183 -3.54 5.27 21.92
N ALA A 184 -3.40 4.67 20.74
CA ALA A 184 -2.63 3.47 20.50
C ALA A 184 -1.49 3.76 19.49
N GLY A 185 -1.00 2.70 18.84
CA GLY A 185 -0.08 2.85 17.72
C GLY A 185 1.24 3.54 18.06
N SER A 186 1.74 4.33 17.10
CA SER A 186 3.03 5.01 17.20
C SER A 186 3.06 6.14 18.23
N LEU A 187 1.92 6.81 18.44
CA LEU A 187 1.77 7.90 19.40
C LEU A 187 1.89 7.40 20.85
N ARG A 188 1.22 6.29 21.20
CA ARG A 188 1.36 5.66 22.52
C ARG A 188 2.79 5.27 22.87
N ARG A 189 3.60 4.92 21.85
CA ARG A 189 5.01 4.54 22.01
C ARG A 189 5.96 5.73 21.96
N MET A 190 5.45 6.96 21.92
CA MET A 190 6.24 8.19 21.88
C MET A 190 7.27 8.20 20.75
N LYS A 191 6.93 7.65 19.57
CA LYS A 191 7.82 7.75 18.40
C LYS A 191 7.97 9.22 18.00
N GLU A 192 9.18 9.62 17.64
CA GLU A 192 9.53 11.01 17.26
C GLU A 192 8.65 11.55 16.12
N THR A 193 8.31 10.65 15.20
CA THR A 193 7.40 10.91 14.09
C THR A 193 6.21 9.97 14.17
N ILE A 194 5.02 10.48 13.84
CA ILE A 194 3.72 9.82 13.94
C ILE A 194 3.15 9.71 12.53
N GLY A 195 2.68 8.51 12.16
CA GLY A 195 1.95 8.30 10.91
C GLY A 195 0.48 8.62 11.09
N ASP A 196 -0.38 7.66 10.79
CA ASP A 196 -1.75 7.68 11.26
C ASP A 196 -1.84 7.56 12.79
N ILE A 197 -2.97 8.03 13.32
CA ILE A 197 -3.29 8.03 14.74
C ILE A 197 -4.33 6.95 14.99
N ASP A 198 -3.98 5.98 15.82
CA ASP A 198 -4.89 4.95 16.32
C ASP A 198 -5.50 5.38 17.65
N ILE A 199 -6.82 5.26 17.78
CA ILE A 199 -7.55 5.47 19.04
C ILE A 199 -8.40 4.23 19.31
N LEU A 200 -8.28 3.69 20.52
CA LEU A 200 -9.09 2.57 20.99
C LEU A 200 -10.13 3.08 21.99
N VAL A 201 -11.38 2.65 21.83
CA VAL A 201 -12.50 3.02 22.71
C VAL A 201 -13.15 1.75 23.27
N ALA A 202 -13.37 1.73 24.58
CA ALA A 202 -14.24 0.76 25.23
C ALA A 202 -15.63 1.39 25.44
N ALA A 203 -16.66 0.85 24.78
CA ALA A 203 -18.04 1.31 24.86
C ALA A 203 -19.02 0.14 24.64
N ALA A 204 -20.24 0.28 25.13
CA ALA A 204 -21.29 -0.72 24.91
C ALA A 204 -21.91 -0.61 23.49
N GLU A 205 -22.04 0.62 22.97
CA GLU A 205 -22.71 0.90 21.70
C GLU A 205 -21.71 1.49 20.69
N GLY A 206 -20.90 0.63 20.06
CA GLY A 206 -19.83 1.05 19.14
C GLY A 206 -20.31 1.98 18.02
N LYS A 207 -21.47 1.69 17.43
CA LYS A 207 -22.03 2.48 16.32
C LYS A 207 -22.29 3.94 16.73
N LYS A 208 -22.86 4.18 17.92
CA LYS A 208 -23.07 5.53 18.45
C LYS A 208 -21.76 6.28 18.67
N ILE A 209 -20.71 5.57 19.09
CA ILE A 209 -19.36 6.15 19.25
C ILE A 209 -18.78 6.55 17.89
N ILE A 210 -18.91 5.70 16.87
CA ILE A 210 -18.43 6.03 15.52
C ILE A 210 -19.21 7.21 14.93
N GLU A 211 -20.53 7.29 15.17
CA GLU A 211 -21.34 8.45 14.76
C GLU A 211 -20.91 9.74 15.47
N ALA A 212 -20.57 9.69 16.76
CA ALA A 212 -20.05 10.84 17.49
C ALA A 212 -18.65 11.25 16.99
N PHE A 213 -17.78 10.26 16.77
CA PHE A 213 -16.42 10.46 16.26
C PHE A 213 -16.39 11.12 14.89
N THR A 214 -17.24 10.67 13.96
CA THR A 214 -17.31 11.23 12.60
C THR A 214 -17.92 12.63 12.52
N LYS A 215 -18.57 13.09 13.61
CA LYS A 215 -19.18 14.43 13.73
C LYS A 215 -18.33 15.42 14.55
N LEU A 216 -17.12 15.05 14.94
CA LEU A 216 -16.23 15.98 15.66
C LEU A 216 -15.96 17.23 14.81
N PRO A 217 -15.92 18.45 15.40
CA PRO A 217 -15.78 19.71 14.65
C PRO A 217 -14.55 19.82 13.74
N ASN A 218 -13.49 19.12 14.08
CA ASN A 218 -12.24 19.10 13.33
C ASN A 218 -12.23 18.06 12.19
N VAL A 219 -13.28 17.25 12.04
CA VAL A 219 -13.37 16.27 10.94
C VAL A 219 -13.61 16.99 9.62
N VAL A 220 -12.65 16.86 8.71
CA VAL A 220 -12.70 17.38 7.34
C VAL A 220 -13.36 16.37 6.40
N GLU A 221 -13.09 15.08 6.58
CA GLU A 221 -13.59 14.02 5.70
C GLU A 221 -13.78 12.71 6.48
N VAL A 222 -14.88 12.00 6.21
CA VAL A 222 -15.09 10.63 6.71
C VAL A 222 -14.60 9.63 5.67
N LEU A 223 -13.52 8.92 5.98
CA LEU A 223 -12.90 7.94 5.07
C LEU A 223 -13.60 6.58 5.15
N ALA A 224 -14.03 6.18 6.35
CA ALA A 224 -14.79 4.97 6.60
C ALA A 224 -15.61 5.08 7.90
N ALA A 225 -16.80 4.49 7.94
CA ALA A 225 -17.62 4.41 9.15
C ALA A 225 -18.39 3.07 9.16
N GLY A 226 -18.20 2.29 10.23
CA GLY A 226 -18.93 1.05 10.49
C GLY A 226 -19.32 0.95 11.97
N ASP A 227 -19.77 -0.23 12.40
CA ASP A 227 -20.33 -0.39 13.75
C ASP A 227 -19.28 -0.39 14.87
N THR A 228 -18.04 -0.77 14.58
CA THR A 228 -16.96 -0.86 15.59
C THR A 228 -15.68 -0.15 15.17
N LYS A 229 -15.62 0.39 13.95
CA LYS A 229 -14.45 1.09 13.41
C LYS A 229 -14.86 2.25 12.54
N GLY A 230 -14.15 3.36 12.67
CA GLY A 230 -14.26 4.53 11.83
C GLY A 230 -12.88 5.10 11.51
N SER A 231 -12.79 5.85 10.43
CA SER A 231 -11.58 6.56 10.01
C SER A 231 -11.98 7.90 9.42
N VAL A 232 -11.32 8.95 9.87
CA VAL A 232 -11.58 10.34 9.49
C VAL A 232 -10.27 11.04 9.16
N ARG A 233 -10.37 12.12 8.40
CA ARG A 233 -9.33 13.13 8.24
C ARG A 233 -9.69 14.32 9.10
N VAL A 234 -8.73 14.79 9.88
CA VAL A 234 -8.78 15.94 10.79
C VAL A 234 -7.81 17.02 10.33
#